data_AF-A0A2P8PY32-F1
#
_entry.id   AF-A0A2P8PY32-F1
#
_cell.length_a   1.000
_cell.length_b   1.000
_cell.length_c   1.000
_cell.angle_alpha   90.00
_cell.angle_beta   90.00
_cell.angle_gamma   90.00
#
_symmetry.space_group_name_H-M   'P 1'
#
loop_
_entity.id
_entity.type
_entity.pdbx_description
1 polymer ?
#
loop_
_entity_poly.entity_id
_entity_poly.type
_entity_poly.pdbx_seq_one_letter_code
_entity_poly.pdbx_strand_id
1 'polypeptide(L)'
;MKSNLVEEVKELKKCLKTASQDVGDKKKSWVGKTANKWHDEIEGNRGRMIREIDKLIPAVQRRIDSLPEKVSPSEAKMMRMDLR
;
A
#
# COMPACT_ATOMS: atom_id res chain seq x y z
N MET A 1 -1.33 -0.24 -15.08
CA MET A 1 -0.19 -0.20 -14.13
C MET A 1 -0.47 0.68 -12.93
N LYS A 2 -0.71 1.99 -13.09
CA LYS A 2 -1.00 2.90 -11.95
C LYS A 2 -2.26 2.50 -11.17
N SER A 3 -3.34 2.14 -11.86
CA SER A 3 -4.58 1.63 -11.24
C SER A 3 -4.36 0.34 -10.44
N ASN A 4 -3.63 -0.62 -11.02
CA ASN A 4 -3.37 -1.92 -10.39
C ASN A 4 -2.55 -1.74 -9.11
N LEU A 5 -1.48 -0.94 -9.15
CA LEU A 5 -0.66 -0.66 -7.97
C LEU A 5 -1.47 0.05 -6.86
N VAL A 6 -2.38 0.95 -7.23
CA VAL A 6 -3.27 1.62 -6.28
C VAL A 6 -4.19 0.62 -5.59
N GLU A 7 -4.80 -0.30 -6.34
CA GLU A 7 -5.66 -1.33 -5.75
C GLU A 7 -4.87 -2.34 -4.91
N GLU A 8 -3.67 -2.76 -5.33
CA GLU A 8 -2.80 -3.63 -4.54
C GLU A 8 -2.41 -2.99 -3.20
N VAL A 9 -2.03 -1.70 -3.21
CA VAL A 9 -1.74 -0.94 -1.98
C VAL A 9 -2.95 -0.87 -1.05
N LYS A 10 -4.15 -0.69 -1.62
CA LYS A 10 -5.40 -0.64 -0.86
C LYS A 10 -5.76 -2.00 -0.24
N GLU A 11 -5.63 -3.08 -0.99
CA GLU A 11 -5.84 -4.44 -0.47
C GLU A 11 -4.81 -4.79 0.61
N LEU A 12 -3.54 -4.39 0.44
CA LEU A 12 -2.51 -4.62 1.47
C LEU A 12 -2.86 -3.89 2.79
N LYS A 13 -3.32 -2.64 2.72
CA LYS A 13 -3.78 -1.89 3.91
C LYS A 13 -4.98 -2.54 4.58
N LYS A 14 -5.88 -3.14 3.79
CA LYS A 14 -7.04 -3.87 4.28
C LYS A 14 -6.61 -5.15 5.00
N CYS A 15 -5.70 -5.93 4.43
CA CYS A 15 -5.13 -7.12 5.08
C CYS A 15 -4.48 -6.77 6.42
N LEU A 16 -3.69 -5.69 6.48
CA LEU A 16 -3.09 -5.22 7.73
C LEU A 16 -4.14 -4.82 8.78
N LYS A 17 -5.24 -4.20 8.34
CA LYS A 17 -6.36 -3.88 9.24
C LYS A 17 -7.01 -5.16 9.78
N THR A 18 -7.35 -6.11 8.93
CA THR A 18 -7.96 -7.38 9.34
C THR A 18 -7.06 -8.12 10.32
N ALA A 19 -5.77 -8.29 10.00
CA ALA A 19 -4.81 -8.95 10.88
C ALA A 19 -4.71 -8.28 12.26
N SER A 20 -4.80 -6.94 12.33
CA SER A 20 -4.83 -6.24 13.62
C SER A 20 -6.13 -6.44 14.40
N GLN A 21 -7.25 -6.67 13.71
CA GLN A 21 -8.56 -6.88 14.33
C GLN A 21 -8.76 -8.31 14.83
N ASP A 22 -8.12 -9.29 14.19
CA ASP A 22 -8.20 -10.71 14.58
C ASP A 22 -7.60 -10.98 15.98
N VAL A 23 -6.71 -10.10 16.44
CA VAL A 23 -6.17 -10.14 17.81
C VAL A 23 -7.25 -9.79 18.86
N GLY A 24 -8.36 -9.21 18.42
CA GLY A 24 -9.52 -8.89 19.24
C GLY A 24 -9.57 -7.45 19.72
N ASP A 25 -10.68 -7.08 20.34
CA ASP A 25 -10.89 -5.74 20.89
C ASP A 25 -10.17 -5.62 22.25
N LYS A 26 -9.28 -4.62 22.39
CA LYS A 26 -8.53 -4.30 23.62
C LYS A 26 -9.40 -4.21 24.89
N LYS A 27 -10.69 -3.89 24.76
CA LYS A 27 -11.65 -3.77 25.87
C LYS A 27 -12.46 -5.04 26.14
N LYS A 28 -12.48 -6.01 25.21
CA LYS A 28 -13.37 -7.18 25.29
C LYS A 28 -12.63 -8.53 25.20
N SER A 29 -11.53 -8.59 24.47
CA SER A 29 -10.77 -9.81 24.19
C SER A 29 -9.33 -9.64 24.62
N TRP A 30 -8.80 -10.64 25.34
CA TRP A 30 -7.42 -10.63 25.86
C TRP A 30 -7.13 -9.33 26.62
N VAL A 31 -7.57 -9.30 27.88
CA VAL A 31 -7.45 -8.13 28.76
C VAL A 31 -6.34 -8.31 29.80
N GLY A 32 -5.78 -7.20 30.28
CA GLY A 32 -4.69 -7.19 31.26
C GLY A 32 -3.43 -6.53 30.73
N LYS A 33 -2.45 -6.28 31.60
CA LYS A 33 -1.27 -5.46 31.29
C LYS A 33 -0.48 -5.99 30.07
N THR A 34 -0.25 -7.31 30.01
CA THR A 34 0.48 -7.94 28.90
C THR A 34 -0.28 -7.85 27.59
N ALA A 35 -1.59 -8.13 27.61
CA ALA A 35 -2.39 -8.09 26.40
C ALA A 35 -2.59 -6.66 25.89
N ASN A 36 -2.73 -5.68 26.78
CA ASN A 36 -2.73 -4.26 26.41
C ASN A 36 -1.46 -3.87 25.66
N LYS A 37 -0.30 -4.33 26.12
CA LYS A 37 0.98 -4.09 25.44
C LYS A 37 1.01 -4.72 24.05
N TRP A 38 0.48 -5.93 23.88
CA TRP A 38 0.39 -6.57 22.57
C TRP A 38 -0.50 -5.79 21.61
N HIS A 39 -1.68 -5.34 22.07
CA HIS A 39 -2.57 -4.49 21.28
C HIS A 39 -1.86 -3.21 20.81
N ASP A 40 -1.13 -2.54 21.71
CA ASP A 40 -0.37 -1.33 21.38
C ASP A 40 0.77 -1.60 20.39
N GLU A 41 1.48 -2.72 20.54
CA GLU A 41 2.55 -3.14 19.63
C GLU A 41 2.02 -3.44 18.22
N ILE A 42 0.90 -4.14 18.11
CA ILE A 42 0.25 -4.48 16.83
C ILE A 42 -0.25 -3.22 16.13
N GLU A 43 -0.91 -2.31 16.86
CA GLU A 43 -1.35 -1.04 16.31
C GLU A 43 -0.15 -0.19 15.83
N GLY A 44 0.91 -0.12 16.64
CA GLY A 44 2.15 0.56 16.27
C GLY A 44 2.84 -0.04 15.05
N ASN A 45 2.93 -1.37 14.97
CA ASN A 45 3.47 -2.10 13.83
C ASN A 45 2.67 -1.83 12.56
N ARG A 46 1.34 -1.96 12.63
CA ARG A 46 0.44 -1.63 11.51
C ARG A 46 0.63 -0.20 11.04
N GLY A 47 0.71 0.76 11.96
CA GLY A 47 0.95 2.17 11.64
C GLY A 47 2.31 2.43 10.99
N ARG A 48 3.36 1.70 11.38
CA ARG A 48 4.66 1.75 10.68
C ARG A 48 4.57 1.19 9.27
N MET A 49 3.94 0.02 9.08
CA MET A 49 3.82 -0.61 7.77
C MET A 49 3.00 0.23 6.79
N ILE A 50 1.88 0.81 7.24
CA ILE A 50 1.07 1.71 6.39
C ILE A 50 1.89 2.90 5.90
N ARG A 51 2.69 3.52 6.77
CA ARG A 51 3.56 4.66 6.40
C ARG A 51 4.60 4.30 5.33
N GLU A 52 5.15 3.09 5.36
CA GLU A 52 6.06 2.64 4.30
C GLU A 52 5.32 2.33 3.00
N ILE A 53 4.15 1.69 3.09
CA ILE A 53 3.30 1.39 1.93
C ILE A 53 2.88 2.67 1.20
N ASP A 54 2.56 3.74 1.93
CA ASP A 54 2.17 5.04 1.35
C ASP A 54 3.28 5.66 0.48
N LYS A 55 4.54 5.27 0.67
CA LYS A 55 5.67 5.76 -0.12
C LYS A 55 5.80 5.04 -1.46
N LEU A 56 5.17 3.88 -1.65
CA LEU A 56 5.37 3.04 -2.84
C LEU A 56 4.87 3.72 -4.13
N ILE A 57 3.64 4.24 -4.14
CA ILE A 57 3.07 4.88 -5.33
C ILE A 57 3.92 6.10 -5.75
N PRO A 58 4.27 7.04 -4.86
CA PRO A 58 5.17 8.13 -5.20
C PRO A 58 6.56 7.67 -5.66
N ALA A 59 7.13 6.63 -5.05
CA ALA A 59 8.44 6.12 -5.44
C ALA A 59 8.43 5.52 -6.86
N VAL A 60 7.40 4.74 -7.18
CA VAL A 60 7.22 4.17 -8.52
C VAL A 60 6.98 5.27 -9.54
N GLN A 61 6.14 6.26 -9.23
CA GLN A 61 5.89 7.40 -10.12
C GLN A 61 7.18 8.18 -10.39
N ARG A 62 7.96 8.53 -9.35
CA ARG A 62 9.26 9.19 -9.52
C ARG A 62 10.20 8.39 -10.42
N ARG A 63 10.21 7.06 -10.27
CA ARG A 63 11.04 6.21 -11.13
C ARG A 63 10.57 6.26 -12.58
N ILE A 64 9.27 6.16 -12.84
CA ILE A 64 8.70 6.30 -14.18
C ILE A 64 9.09 7.64 -14.80
N ASP A 65 8.95 8.74 -14.04
CA ASP A 65 9.23 10.09 -14.51
C ASP A 65 10.75 10.31 -14.77
N SER A 66 11.61 9.57 -14.07
CA SER A 66 13.07 9.62 -14.27
C SER A 66 13.57 8.83 -15.48
N LEU A 67 12.74 7.97 -16.06
CA LEU A 67 13.14 7.18 -17.23
C LEU A 67 13.09 8.07 -18.47
N PRO A 68 14.12 8.04 -19.34
CA PRO A 68 14.07 8.77 -20.61
C PRO A 68 12.86 8.31 -21.42
N GLU A 69 12.21 9.24 -22.11
CA GLU A 69 11.15 8.91 -23.07
C GLU A 69 11.73 7.94 -24.11
N LYS A 70 11.27 6.67 -24.07
CA LYS A 70 11.70 5.66 -25.04
C LYS A 70 11.16 5.95 -26.45
N VAL A 71 10.12 6.76 -26.54
CA VAL A 71 9.42 7.22 -27.75
C VAL A 71 8.78 8.57 -27.42
N SER A 72 8.76 9.47 -28.39
CA SER A 72 8.07 10.75 -28.25
C SER A 72 6.57 10.55 -27.95
N PRO A 73 5.88 11.52 -27.33
CA PRO A 73 4.43 11.44 -27.09
C PRO A 73 3.62 11.12 -28.35
N SER A 74 4.09 11.58 -29.52
CA SER A 74 3.50 11.31 -30.83
C SER A 74 3.63 9.85 -31.23
N GLU A 75 4.82 9.25 -31.08
CA GLU A 75 5.08 7.84 -31.36
C GLU A 75 4.35 6.91 -30.39
N ALA A 76 4.30 7.26 -29.10
CA ALA A 76 3.51 6.52 -28.12
C ALA A 76 2.01 6.54 -28.42
N LYS A 77 1.50 7.65 -28.97
CA LYS A 77 0.10 7.79 -29.39
C LYS A 77 -0.21 6.93 -30.62
N MET A 78 0.69 6.86 -31.60
CA MET A 78 0.55 5.99 -32.78
C MET A 78 0.57 4.51 -32.40
N MET A 79 1.55 4.08 -31.60
CA MET A 79 1.63 2.68 -31.13
C MET A 79 0.38 2.23 -30.34
N ARG A 80 -0.27 3.16 -29.61
CA ARG A 80 -1.54 2.87 -28.90
C ARG A 80 -2.74 2.71 -29.84
N MET A 81 -2.71 3.29 -31.03
CA MET A 81 -3.77 3.13 -32.03
C MET A 81 -3.61 1.82 -32.82
N ASP A 82 -2.37 1.40 -33.10
CA ASP A 82 -2.09 0.12 -33.79
C ASP A 82 -2.38 -1.13 -32.92
N LEU A 83 -2.48 -0.97 -31.60
CA LEU A 83 -2.80 -2.06 -30.66
C LEU A 83 -4.31 -2.22 -30.38
N ARG A 84 -5.18 -1.50 -31.10
CA ARG A 84 -6.66 -1.58 -31.01
C ARG A 84 -7.24 -2.23 -32.25
#